data_AF-A0A2V5NZQ4-F1
#
_entry.id   AF-A0A2V5NZQ4-F1
#
_cell.length_a   1.000
_cell.length_b   1.000
_cell.length_c   1.000
_cell.angle_alpha   90.00
_cell.angle_beta   90.00
_cell.angle_gamma   90.00
#
_symmetry.space_group_name_H-M   'P 1'
#
loop_
_entity.id
_entity.type
_entity.pdbx_description
1 polymer ?
#
loop_
_entity_poly.entity_id
_entity_poly.type
_entity_poly.pdbx_seq_one_letter_code
_entity_poly.pdbx_strand_id
1 'polypeptide(L)'
;MGSAEYLGFAGGLYPSGKNSPPSAYEQAGIALAATVQALDTDGKQSTSGKIVMISIGMSNASHAFSQFIRLADTDPHKNSRLLMIDAARNGAAATEIALPFGDYWIHVDCELQRCEISTAQVQVVWLKTALAHDSRGFPENARLLQRTLRSIVGILGTKFPQLKLVYVSSRTYGGYSESDLSPEPIAYESAFAVKWLIEERINNSSANRSIPWVSWGPYLWADGLTPRSDGVVWERGDFEPDGVHTSAQGALKEATMLFEFFQKDTAAKHWFFSPMM
;
A
#
# COMPACT_ATOMS: atom_id res chain seq x y z
N MET A 1 -14.07 0.25 5.43
CA MET A 1 -14.53 -0.16 6.77
C MET A 1 -15.75 0.67 7.12
N GLY A 2 -16.81 0.07 7.67
CA GLY A 2 -17.98 0.82 8.14
C GLY A 2 -17.63 1.71 9.35
N SER A 3 -18.50 2.67 9.69
CA SER A 3 -18.30 3.54 10.86
C SER A 3 -18.71 2.90 12.19
N ALA A 4 -19.39 1.75 12.15
CA ALA A 4 -19.80 0.99 13.33
C ALA A 4 -18.59 0.47 14.12
N GLU A 5 -18.80 0.22 15.42
CA GLU A 5 -17.80 -0.45 16.25
C GLU A 5 -17.68 -1.93 15.90
N TYR A 6 -16.45 -2.45 15.97
CA TYR A 6 -16.13 -3.85 15.84
C TYR A 6 -15.42 -4.29 17.12
N LEU A 7 -16.05 -5.19 17.88
CA LEU A 7 -15.49 -5.76 19.12
C LEU A 7 -14.92 -4.70 20.10
N GLY A 8 -15.61 -3.56 20.23
CA GLY A 8 -15.22 -2.46 21.12
C GLY A 8 -14.22 -1.46 20.53
N PHE A 9 -13.89 -1.57 19.23
CA PHE A 9 -13.02 -0.63 18.54
C PHE A 9 -13.80 0.10 17.45
N ALA A 10 -13.69 1.43 17.40
CA ALA A 10 -14.32 2.25 16.38
C ALA A 10 -13.84 1.84 14.97
N GLY A 11 -14.78 1.67 14.04
CA GLY A 11 -14.50 1.49 12.62
C GLY A 11 -13.98 2.77 11.94
N GLY A 12 -14.22 2.87 10.64
CA GLY A 12 -13.73 3.95 9.77
C GLY A 12 -12.24 3.84 9.44
N LEU A 13 -11.82 4.37 8.30
CA LEU A 13 -10.41 4.35 7.88
C LEU A 13 -9.51 5.29 8.70
N TYR A 14 -10.08 6.30 9.34
CA TYR A 14 -9.38 7.35 10.08
C TYR A 14 -9.97 7.53 11.50
N PRO A 15 -9.33 8.34 12.38
CA PRO A 15 -9.85 8.61 13.71
C PRO A 15 -11.32 9.03 13.73
N SER A 16 -11.98 8.74 14.85
CA SER A 16 -13.38 9.12 15.11
C SER A 16 -14.39 8.54 14.11
N GLY A 17 -14.13 7.35 13.56
CA GLY A 17 -15.07 6.63 12.70
C GLY A 17 -15.21 7.20 11.28
N LYS A 18 -14.26 8.05 10.85
CA LYS A 18 -14.30 8.73 9.54
C LYS A 18 -13.62 7.91 8.45
N ASN A 19 -14.02 8.12 7.20
CA ASN A 19 -13.36 7.58 6.01
C ASN A 19 -12.56 8.63 5.23
N SER A 20 -12.36 9.82 5.82
CA SER A 20 -11.52 10.88 5.30
C SER A 20 -10.45 11.28 6.34
N PRO A 21 -9.23 11.61 5.92
CA PRO A 21 -8.20 12.10 6.84
C PRO A 21 -8.60 13.41 7.52
N PRO A 22 -8.05 13.73 8.70
CA PRO A 22 -8.10 15.08 9.24
C PRO A 22 -7.45 16.09 8.27
N SER A 23 -8.05 17.26 8.09
CA SER A 23 -7.64 18.24 7.07
C SER A 23 -6.17 18.66 7.17
N ALA A 24 -5.65 18.89 8.39
CA ALA A 24 -4.25 19.24 8.60
C ALA A 24 -3.29 18.11 8.18
N TYR A 25 -3.68 16.85 8.39
CA TYR A 25 -2.88 15.69 7.99
C TYR A 25 -2.89 15.51 6.47
N GLU A 26 -4.05 15.73 5.83
CA GLU A 26 -4.18 15.71 4.37
C GLU A 26 -3.35 16.82 3.71
N GLN A 27 -3.41 18.05 4.23
CA GLN A 27 -2.63 19.17 3.72
C GLN A 27 -1.12 18.92 3.82
N ALA A 28 -0.65 18.28 4.90
CA ALA A 28 0.75 17.88 5.01
C ALA A 28 1.14 16.84 3.95
N GLY A 29 0.26 15.88 3.66
CA GLY A 29 0.45 14.91 2.58
C GLY A 29 0.50 15.57 1.21
N ILE A 30 -0.42 16.48 0.91
CA ILE A 30 -0.46 17.26 -0.35
C ILE A 30 0.82 18.09 -0.49
N ALA A 31 1.29 18.73 0.58
CA ALA A 31 2.52 19.52 0.56
C ALA A 31 3.76 18.65 0.27
N LEU A 32 3.85 17.44 0.84
CA LEU A 32 4.93 16.49 0.52
C LEU A 32 4.81 15.95 -0.91
N ALA A 33 3.60 15.61 -1.35
CA ALA A 33 3.32 15.15 -2.69
C ALA A 33 3.71 16.17 -3.77
N ALA A 34 3.51 17.46 -3.50
CA ALA A 34 3.93 18.55 -4.39
C ALA A 34 5.45 18.62 -4.59
N THR A 35 6.24 17.95 -3.74
CA THR A 35 7.69 17.86 -3.90
C THR A 35 8.12 16.61 -4.68
N VAL A 36 7.22 15.67 -4.99
CA VAL A 36 7.55 14.48 -5.79
C VAL A 36 7.91 14.92 -7.20
N GLN A 37 9.11 14.56 -7.66
CA GLN A 37 9.67 15.07 -8.91
C GLN A 37 10.69 14.11 -9.51
N ALA A 38 11.07 14.29 -10.78
CA ALA A 38 12.06 13.44 -11.42
C ALA A 38 13.46 13.60 -10.78
N LEU A 39 14.07 12.48 -10.36
CA LEU A 39 15.39 12.42 -9.74
C LEU A 39 16.37 11.59 -10.58
N ASP A 40 17.64 11.99 -10.58
CA ASP A 40 18.75 11.16 -11.07
C ASP A 40 19.17 10.11 -10.02
N THR A 41 20.15 9.27 -10.36
CA THR A 41 20.64 8.19 -9.49
C THR A 41 21.28 8.67 -8.19
N ASP A 42 21.68 9.95 -8.09
CA ASP A 42 22.17 10.56 -6.84
C ASP A 42 21.02 11.10 -5.96
N GLY A 43 19.77 11.00 -6.42
CA GLY A 43 18.61 11.58 -5.75
C GLY A 43 18.49 13.09 -5.93
N LYS A 44 19.17 13.67 -6.93
CA LYS A 44 19.08 15.11 -7.26
C LYS A 44 18.04 15.33 -8.35
N GLN A 45 17.41 16.50 -8.32
CA GLN A 45 16.44 16.87 -9.35
C GLN A 45 17.08 16.86 -10.73
N SER A 46 16.47 16.15 -11.68
CA SER A 46 16.97 16.04 -13.04
C SER A 46 15.83 16.02 -14.05
N THR A 47 15.96 16.79 -15.12
CA THR A 47 15.02 16.79 -16.24
C THR A 47 15.02 15.49 -17.01
N SER A 48 16.09 14.68 -16.96
CA SER A 48 16.15 13.33 -17.53
C SER A 48 15.84 12.23 -16.51
N GLY A 49 15.64 12.59 -15.24
CA GLY A 49 15.42 11.67 -14.14
C GLY A 49 14.08 10.94 -14.16
N LYS A 50 13.81 10.21 -13.07
CA LYS A 50 12.61 9.40 -12.87
C LYS A 50 11.92 9.73 -11.55
N ILE A 51 10.59 9.68 -11.54
CA ILE A 51 9.81 9.53 -10.32
C ILE A 51 9.65 8.03 -10.12
N VAL A 52 10.18 7.46 -9.03
CA VAL A 52 10.09 6.02 -8.81
C VAL A 52 9.07 5.71 -7.72
N MET A 53 8.13 4.83 -8.08
CA MET A 53 7.18 4.19 -7.19
C MET A 53 7.43 2.69 -7.14
N ILE A 54 7.43 2.09 -5.95
CA ILE A 54 7.60 0.63 -5.80
C ILE A 54 6.48 -0.02 -5.00
N SER A 55 6.20 -1.30 -5.26
CA SER A 55 5.41 -2.14 -4.35
C SER A 55 6.30 -2.71 -3.25
N ILE A 56 5.74 -2.88 -2.05
CA ILE A 56 6.34 -3.64 -0.96
C ILE A 56 5.24 -4.56 -0.41
N GLY A 57 5.53 -5.85 -0.31
CA GLY A 57 4.52 -6.82 0.08
C GLY A 57 4.84 -8.25 -0.32
N MET A 58 3.81 -9.08 -0.20
CA MET A 58 3.83 -10.50 -0.53
C MET A 58 3.30 -10.78 -1.95
N SER A 59 3.09 -12.05 -2.32
CA SER A 59 2.55 -12.46 -3.64
C SER A 59 1.27 -11.73 -4.05
N ASN A 60 0.34 -11.56 -3.12
CA ASN A 60 -0.90 -10.79 -3.32
C ASN A 60 -0.66 -9.32 -3.71
N ALA A 61 0.44 -8.72 -3.25
CA ALA A 61 0.83 -7.37 -3.65
C ALA A 61 1.44 -7.38 -5.05
N SER A 62 2.29 -8.37 -5.36
CA SER A 62 2.87 -8.52 -6.70
C SER A 62 1.80 -8.72 -7.77
N HIS A 63 0.83 -9.62 -7.55
CA HIS A 63 -0.26 -9.88 -8.52
C HIS A 63 -1.02 -8.58 -8.87
N ALA A 64 -1.42 -7.82 -7.85
CA ALA A 64 -2.15 -6.58 -8.03
C ALA A 64 -1.28 -5.47 -8.65
N PHE A 65 -0.05 -5.28 -8.15
CA PHE A 65 0.82 -4.20 -8.61
C PHE A 65 1.30 -4.42 -10.04
N SER A 66 1.65 -5.66 -10.40
CA SER A 66 2.02 -6.00 -11.77
C SER A 66 0.88 -5.74 -12.77
N GLN A 67 -0.39 -6.01 -12.40
CA GLN A 67 -1.54 -5.62 -13.23
C GLN A 67 -1.74 -4.10 -13.24
N PHE A 68 -1.53 -3.42 -12.12
CA PHE A 68 -1.64 -1.96 -12.04
C PHE A 68 -0.60 -1.25 -12.92
N ILE A 69 0.64 -1.74 -12.95
CA ILE A 69 1.67 -1.25 -13.88
C ILE A 69 1.17 -1.34 -15.33
N ARG A 70 0.63 -2.51 -15.73
CA ARG A 70 0.08 -2.70 -17.09
C ARG A 70 -1.04 -1.71 -17.41
N LEU A 71 -1.99 -1.52 -16.51
CA LEU A 71 -3.08 -0.55 -16.71
C LEU A 71 -2.52 0.87 -16.84
N ALA A 72 -1.64 1.26 -15.91
CA ALA A 72 -1.07 2.60 -15.89
C ALA A 72 -0.21 2.90 -17.13
N ASP A 73 0.56 1.93 -17.64
CA ASP A 73 1.39 2.08 -18.83
C ASP A 73 0.57 2.23 -20.13
N THR A 74 -0.69 1.79 -20.13
CA THR A 74 -1.59 1.99 -21.28
C THR A 74 -2.31 3.34 -21.27
N ASP A 75 -2.27 4.08 -20.15
CA ASP A 75 -2.91 5.39 -20.06
C ASP A 75 -1.96 6.49 -20.59
N PRO A 76 -2.33 7.23 -21.65
CA PRO A 76 -1.48 8.27 -22.24
C PRO A 76 -1.28 9.50 -21.34
N HIS A 77 -2.09 9.66 -20.30
CA HIS A 77 -1.98 10.74 -19.32
C HIS A 77 -1.01 10.41 -18.18
N LYS A 78 -0.58 9.14 -18.03
CA LYS A 78 0.45 8.77 -17.04
C LYS A 78 1.68 9.67 -17.24
N ASN A 79 2.23 10.15 -16.13
CA ASN A 79 3.45 10.94 -16.16
C ASN A 79 4.59 10.13 -16.80
N SER A 80 5.13 10.61 -17.92
CA SER A 80 6.20 9.91 -18.66
C SER A 80 7.51 9.77 -17.87
N ARG A 81 7.66 10.50 -16.76
CA ARG A 81 8.78 10.37 -15.81
C ARG A 81 8.53 9.32 -14.74
N LEU A 82 7.29 8.87 -14.55
CA LEU A 82 6.94 7.86 -13.55
C LEU A 82 7.36 6.46 -14.00
N LEU A 83 8.28 5.87 -13.25
CA LEU A 83 8.61 4.46 -13.32
C LEU A 83 8.02 3.75 -12.11
N MET A 84 7.29 2.67 -12.37
CA MET A 84 6.72 1.82 -11.33
C MET A 84 7.43 0.46 -11.37
N ILE A 85 7.83 -0.04 -10.21
CA ILE A 85 8.57 -1.31 -10.09
C ILE A 85 7.84 -2.22 -9.11
N ASP A 86 7.54 -3.44 -9.53
CA ASP A 86 7.02 -4.45 -8.62
C ASP A 86 8.18 -5.06 -7.80
N ALA A 87 8.35 -4.61 -6.56
CA ALA A 87 9.38 -5.08 -5.65
C ALA A 87 8.80 -5.91 -4.48
N ALA A 88 7.55 -6.36 -4.60
CA ALA A 88 6.97 -7.37 -3.72
C ALA A 88 7.63 -8.73 -3.96
N ARG A 89 7.65 -9.58 -2.92
CA ARG A 89 8.29 -10.91 -2.97
C ARG A 89 7.29 -11.99 -2.57
N ASN A 90 7.14 -13.01 -3.43
CA ASN A 90 6.30 -14.16 -3.14
C ASN A 90 6.74 -14.86 -1.84
N GLY A 91 5.76 -15.26 -1.01
CA GLY A 91 6.00 -15.96 0.26
C GLY A 91 6.44 -15.09 1.44
N ALA A 92 6.70 -13.78 1.24
CA ALA A 92 7.21 -12.93 2.30
C ALA A 92 6.12 -12.42 3.24
N ALA A 93 5.95 -13.06 4.40
CA ALA A 93 5.06 -12.56 5.45
C ALA A 93 5.56 -11.22 6.01
N ALA A 94 4.66 -10.40 6.56
CA ALA A 94 4.99 -9.06 7.07
C ALA A 94 6.14 -9.08 8.10
N THR A 95 6.23 -10.14 8.91
CA THR A 95 7.33 -10.32 9.88
C THR A 95 8.69 -10.48 9.24
N GLU A 96 8.78 -11.08 8.05
CA GLU A 96 10.03 -11.17 7.29
C GLU A 96 10.42 -9.83 6.66
N ILE A 97 9.43 -9.10 6.12
CA ILE A 97 9.64 -7.76 5.56
C ILE A 97 10.14 -6.79 6.65
N ALA A 98 9.68 -6.98 7.89
CA ALA A 98 10.09 -6.18 9.04
C ALA A 98 11.53 -6.47 9.55
N LEU A 99 12.30 -7.33 8.88
CA LEU A 99 13.71 -7.57 9.16
C LEU A 99 14.58 -6.73 8.21
N PRO A 100 15.32 -5.69 8.67
CA PRO A 100 16.02 -4.75 7.78
C PRO A 100 17.15 -5.35 6.94
N PHE A 101 17.69 -6.50 7.34
CA PHE A 101 18.83 -7.16 6.70
C PHE A 101 18.50 -8.57 6.19
N GLY A 102 17.22 -8.86 5.96
CA GLY A 102 16.76 -10.16 5.44
C GLY A 102 16.76 -10.25 3.90
N ASP A 103 16.58 -11.47 3.39
CA ASP A 103 16.51 -11.79 1.95
C ASP A 103 15.46 -10.96 1.19
N TYR A 104 14.42 -10.50 1.89
CA TYR A 104 13.41 -9.61 1.30
C TYR A 104 14.04 -8.33 0.75
N TRP A 105 14.95 -7.69 1.48
CA TRP A 105 15.54 -6.42 1.03
C TRP A 105 16.63 -6.61 -0.01
N ILE A 106 17.29 -7.78 -0.03
CA ILE A 106 18.18 -8.18 -1.14
C ILE A 106 17.37 -8.29 -2.43
N HIS A 107 16.18 -8.93 -2.38
CA HIS A 107 15.27 -8.99 -3.52
C HIS A 107 14.87 -7.60 -4.01
N VAL A 108 14.46 -6.70 -3.11
CA VAL A 108 14.12 -5.31 -3.47
C VAL A 108 15.29 -4.60 -4.15
N ASP A 109 16.52 -4.76 -3.63
CA ASP A 109 17.71 -4.16 -4.25
C ASP A 109 17.99 -4.72 -5.64
N CYS A 110 17.79 -6.03 -5.85
CA CYS A 110 17.90 -6.64 -7.17
C CYS A 110 16.86 -6.10 -8.16
N GLU A 111 15.60 -5.93 -7.76
CA GLU A 111 14.56 -5.39 -8.66
C GLU A 111 14.85 -3.93 -9.06
N LEU A 112 15.34 -3.12 -8.13
CA LEU A 112 15.80 -1.76 -8.43
C LEU A 112 16.99 -1.77 -9.40
N GLN A 113 17.99 -2.62 -9.14
CA GLN A 113 19.18 -2.73 -9.99
C GLN A 113 18.85 -3.18 -11.42
N ARG A 114 17.91 -4.13 -11.59
CA ARG A 114 17.42 -4.58 -12.91
C ARG A 114 16.78 -3.46 -13.72
N CYS A 115 16.24 -2.46 -13.05
CA CYS A 115 15.65 -1.27 -13.67
C CYS A 115 16.63 -0.09 -13.74
N GLU A 116 17.89 -0.28 -13.38
CA GLU A 116 18.93 0.76 -13.30
C GLU A 116 18.55 1.93 -12.37
N ILE A 117 17.80 1.64 -11.31
CA ILE A 117 17.32 2.61 -10.34
C ILE A 117 18.12 2.55 -9.04
N SER A 118 18.47 3.71 -8.49
CA SER A 118 19.05 3.80 -7.15
C SER A 118 17.97 3.95 -6.08
N THR A 119 18.28 3.57 -4.84
CA THR A 119 17.38 3.79 -3.69
C THR A 119 17.08 5.28 -3.46
N ALA A 120 17.95 6.18 -3.93
CA ALA A 120 17.75 7.63 -3.83
C ALA A 120 16.68 8.17 -4.78
N GLN A 121 16.23 7.40 -5.78
CA GLN A 121 15.16 7.81 -6.70
C GLN A 121 13.76 7.43 -6.21
N VAL A 122 13.66 6.46 -5.29
CA VAL A 122 12.39 5.98 -4.73
C VAL A 122 11.76 7.07 -3.87
N GLN A 123 10.58 7.53 -4.28
CA GLN A 123 9.83 8.59 -3.60
C GLN A 123 8.45 8.14 -3.09
N VAL A 124 7.92 7.06 -3.65
CA VAL A 124 6.58 6.55 -3.32
C VAL A 124 6.61 5.04 -3.15
N VAL A 125 5.88 4.54 -2.14
CA VAL A 125 5.68 3.11 -1.91
C VAL A 125 4.18 2.81 -1.83
N TRP A 126 3.75 1.74 -2.49
CA TRP A 126 2.50 1.07 -2.16
C TRP A 126 2.81 -0.19 -1.33
N LEU A 127 2.29 -0.24 -0.10
CA LEU A 127 2.53 -1.30 0.88
C LEU A 127 1.27 -2.13 1.08
N LYS A 128 1.35 -3.43 0.77
CA LYS A 128 0.30 -4.41 1.05
C LYS A 128 0.92 -5.71 1.56
N THR A 129 0.70 -6.03 2.83
CA THR A 129 1.25 -7.26 3.44
C THR A 129 0.31 -7.81 4.51
N ALA A 130 0.56 -9.03 4.97
CA ALA A 130 -0.14 -9.66 6.07
C ALA A 130 0.77 -10.61 6.84
N LEU A 131 0.29 -11.04 8.01
CA LEU A 131 0.91 -12.08 8.80
C LEU A 131 0.55 -13.46 8.21
N ALA A 132 1.49 -14.39 8.27
CA ALA A 132 1.24 -15.79 7.96
C ALA A 132 1.01 -16.58 9.27
N HIS A 133 0.10 -17.56 9.23
CA HIS A 133 -0.08 -18.56 10.29
C HIS A 133 -0.33 -18.01 11.71
N ASP A 134 -1.05 -16.87 11.84
CA ASP A 134 -1.26 -16.23 13.14
C ASP A 134 -2.65 -16.50 13.73
N SER A 135 -2.68 -17.12 14.92
CA SER A 135 -3.89 -17.56 15.61
C SER A 135 -4.25 -16.73 16.86
N ARG A 136 -3.62 -15.55 17.08
CA ARG A 136 -3.83 -14.75 18.30
C ARG A 136 -5.21 -14.11 18.44
N GLY A 137 -6.00 -14.09 17.37
CA GLY A 137 -7.32 -13.44 17.33
C GLY A 137 -7.25 -11.91 17.47
N PHE A 138 -8.42 -11.28 17.47
CA PHE A 138 -8.54 -9.84 17.63
C PHE A 138 -8.58 -9.41 19.10
N PRO A 139 -7.91 -8.31 19.50
CA PRO A 139 -7.16 -7.37 18.66
C PRO A 139 -5.67 -7.72 18.49
N GLU A 140 -5.18 -8.79 19.11
CA GLU A 140 -3.74 -9.04 19.23
C GLU A 140 -3.03 -9.30 17.89
N ASN A 141 -3.70 -9.99 16.95
CA ASN A 141 -3.18 -10.20 15.61
C ASN A 141 -3.07 -8.88 14.83
N ALA A 142 -4.12 -8.05 14.86
CA ALA A 142 -4.10 -6.71 14.25
C ALA A 142 -3.06 -5.78 14.89
N ARG A 143 -2.88 -5.85 16.22
CA ARG A 143 -1.83 -5.11 16.94
C ARG A 143 -0.43 -5.58 16.57
N LEU A 144 -0.22 -6.88 16.36
CA LEU A 144 1.06 -7.34 15.83
C LEU A 144 1.29 -6.74 14.44
N LEU A 145 0.33 -6.89 13.53
CA LEU A 145 0.48 -6.36 12.18
C LEU A 145 0.73 -4.85 12.18
N GLN A 146 0.07 -4.08 13.06
CA GLN A 146 0.35 -2.65 13.24
C GLN A 146 1.81 -2.39 13.60
N ARG A 147 2.37 -3.10 14.59
CA ARG A 147 3.78 -2.96 14.98
C ARG A 147 4.72 -3.36 13.85
N THR A 148 4.39 -4.44 13.15
CA THR A 148 5.16 -4.91 12.00
C THR A 148 5.16 -3.88 10.87
N LEU A 149 4.00 -3.31 10.52
CA LEU A 149 3.90 -2.23 9.53
C LEU A 149 4.69 -1.00 9.96
N ARG A 150 4.66 -0.62 11.25
CA ARG A 150 5.48 0.47 11.79
C ARG A 150 6.97 0.22 11.56
N SER A 151 7.45 -0.99 11.84
CA SER A 151 8.84 -1.38 11.59
C SER A 151 9.17 -1.31 10.09
N ILE A 152 8.32 -1.83 9.22
CA ILE A 152 8.50 -1.76 7.76
C ILE A 152 8.62 -0.30 7.30
N VAL A 153 7.72 0.58 7.73
CA VAL A 153 7.79 2.01 7.37
C VAL A 153 9.09 2.67 7.87
N GLY A 154 9.58 2.29 9.05
CA GLY A 154 10.88 2.75 9.56
C GLY A 154 12.06 2.30 8.70
N ILE A 155 12.03 1.04 8.23
CA ILE A 155 13.03 0.51 7.29
C ILE A 155 12.98 1.25 5.96
N LEU A 156 11.78 1.46 5.41
CA LEU A 156 11.57 2.20 4.17
C LEU A 156 12.18 3.61 4.25
N GLY A 157 11.92 4.33 5.35
CA GLY A 157 12.47 5.68 5.55
C GLY A 157 14.01 5.71 5.70
N THR A 158 14.62 4.60 6.13
CA THR A 158 16.09 4.49 6.23
C THR A 158 16.71 4.10 4.89
N LYS A 159 16.06 3.21 4.14
CA LYS A 159 16.57 2.65 2.88
C LYS A 159 16.41 3.61 1.71
N PHE A 160 15.35 4.42 1.72
CA PHE A 160 14.98 5.32 0.62
C PHE A 160 15.04 6.79 1.08
N PRO A 161 16.18 7.48 0.91
CA PRO A 161 16.41 8.80 1.50
C PRO A 161 15.53 9.92 0.92
N GLN A 162 14.86 9.67 -0.23
CA GLN A 162 13.94 10.61 -0.86
C GLN A 162 12.47 10.18 -0.74
N LEU A 163 12.18 9.16 0.09
CA LEU A 163 10.83 8.65 0.28
C LEU A 163 9.92 9.70 0.93
N LYS A 164 8.81 10.00 0.26
CA LYS A 164 7.84 11.02 0.67
C LYS A 164 6.52 10.43 1.08
N LEU A 165 6.03 9.44 0.32
CA LEU A 165 4.66 8.92 0.42
C LEU A 165 4.68 7.39 0.56
N VAL A 166 3.94 6.88 1.53
CA VAL A 166 3.65 5.44 1.70
C VAL A 166 2.14 5.27 1.76
N TYR A 167 1.59 4.62 0.73
CA TYR A 167 0.19 4.26 0.66
C TYR A 167 0.01 2.82 1.10
N VAL A 168 -0.77 2.59 2.15
CA VAL A 168 -0.94 1.26 2.75
C VAL A 168 -2.33 0.72 2.44
N SER A 169 -2.41 -0.48 1.89
CA SER A 169 -3.67 -1.22 1.71
C SER A 169 -3.71 -2.45 2.61
N SER A 170 -4.87 -2.71 3.19
CA SER A 170 -5.15 -3.94 3.93
C SER A 170 -5.39 -5.12 2.99
N ARG A 171 -5.65 -6.31 3.55
CA ARG A 171 -6.05 -7.48 2.75
C ARG A 171 -7.34 -7.22 1.96
N THR A 172 -7.47 -7.94 0.85
CA THR A 172 -8.75 -8.24 0.18
C THR A 172 -9.57 -9.23 1.02
N TYR A 173 -10.76 -9.60 0.56
CA TYR A 173 -11.59 -10.62 1.22
C TYR A 173 -10.84 -11.95 1.40
N GLY A 174 -10.94 -12.55 2.58
CA GLY A 174 -10.28 -13.82 2.93
C GLY A 174 -11.22 -15.02 3.07
N GLY A 175 -12.51 -14.86 2.76
CA GLY A 175 -13.53 -15.86 3.13
C GLY A 175 -13.54 -17.11 2.26
N TYR A 176 -12.78 -17.10 1.16
CA TYR A 176 -12.58 -18.27 0.31
C TYR A 176 -11.28 -19.03 0.62
N SER A 177 -10.44 -18.52 1.53
CA SER A 177 -9.15 -19.12 1.86
C SER A 177 -9.32 -20.54 2.41
N GLU A 178 -8.65 -21.51 1.78
CA GLU A 178 -8.60 -22.90 2.24
C GLU A 178 -7.41 -23.17 3.19
N SER A 179 -6.68 -22.12 3.56
CA SER A 179 -5.51 -22.16 4.44
C SER A 179 -5.60 -21.12 5.57
N ASP A 180 -4.61 -21.13 6.46
CA ASP A 180 -4.43 -20.17 7.56
C ASP A 180 -3.64 -18.90 7.16
N LEU A 181 -3.48 -18.63 5.86
CA LEU A 181 -2.83 -17.42 5.32
C LEU A 181 -3.75 -16.19 5.36
N SER A 182 -4.17 -15.82 6.57
CA SER A 182 -5.15 -14.75 6.88
C SER A 182 -6.55 -14.98 6.28
N PRO A 183 -7.28 -16.03 6.69
CA PRO A 183 -8.70 -16.20 6.38
C PRO A 183 -9.56 -15.13 7.07
N GLU A 184 -10.87 -15.07 6.81
CA GLU A 184 -11.77 -14.25 7.63
C GLU A 184 -11.88 -14.79 9.07
N PRO A 185 -12.03 -13.92 10.10
CA PRO A 185 -12.12 -12.45 10.03
C PRO A 185 -10.76 -11.73 9.99
N ILE A 186 -9.63 -12.45 9.96
CA ILE A 186 -8.29 -11.86 10.02
C ILE A 186 -8.04 -10.92 8.83
N ALA A 187 -8.53 -11.28 7.64
CA ALA A 187 -8.45 -10.43 6.46
C ALA A 187 -9.16 -9.08 6.66
N TYR A 188 -10.42 -9.07 7.13
CA TYR A 188 -11.11 -7.84 7.54
C TYR A 188 -10.34 -7.08 8.64
N GLU A 189 -9.89 -7.79 9.68
CA GLU A 189 -9.23 -7.21 10.85
C GLU A 189 -7.88 -6.57 10.53
N SER A 190 -7.21 -6.97 9.45
CA SER A 190 -5.99 -6.32 8.96
C SER A 190 -6.20 -4.83 8.65
N ALA A 191 -7.44 -4.41 8.39
CA ALA A 191 -7.79 -3.00 8.22
C ALA A 191 -7.57 -2.16 9.49
N PHE A 192 -7.79 -2.75 10.67
CA PHE A 192 -7.52 -2.08 11.95
C PHE A 192 -6.02 -1.84 12.15
N ALA A 193 -5.17 -2.76 11.70
CA ALA A 193 -3.72 -2.59 11.78
C ALA A 193 -3.26 -1.37 10.97
N VAL A 194 -3.78 -1.21 9.76
CA VAL A 194 -3.48 -0.06 8.88
C VAL A 194 -4.07 1.23 9.47
N LYS A 195 -5.33 1.18 9.94
CA LYS A 195 -5.98 2.30 10.62
C LYS A 195 -5.12 2.79 11.78
N TRP A 196 -4.80 1.91 12.73
CA TRP A 196 -4.05 2.28 13.94
C TRP A 196 -2.62 2.75 13.64
N LEU A 197 -1.98 2.26 12.58
CA LEU A 197 -0.70 2.82 12.10
C LEU A 197 -0.86 4.29 11.69
N ILE A 198 -1.90 4.61 10.91
CA ILE A 198 -2.16 5.97 10.44
C ILE A 198 -2.61 6.87 11.60
N GLU A 199 -3.44 6.39 12.52
CA GLU A 199 -3.81 7.12 13.74
C GLU A 199 -2.57 7.47 14.57
N GLU A 200 -1.64 6.53 14.74
CA GLU A 200 -0.36 6.78 15.41
C GLU A 200 0.46 7.87 14.70
N ARG A 201 0.47 7.88 13.36
CA ARG A 201 1.16 8.92 12.58
C ARG A 201 0.50 10.29 12.69
N ILE A 202 -0.84 10.33 12.72
CA ILE A 202 -1.61 11.56 12.93
C ILE A 202 -1.31 12.13 14.32
N ASN A 203 -1.26 11.28 15.35
CA ASN A 203 -1.04 11.71 16.73
C ASN A 203 0.43 12.08 17.02
N ASN A 204 1.38 11.49 16.29
CA ASN A 204 2.81 11.75 16.41
C ASN A 204 3.35 12.51 15.19
N SER A 205 2.57 13.46 14.68
CA SER A 205 2.97 14.33 13.56
C SER A 205 4.06 15.31 13.99
N SER A 206 5.26 14.82 14.31
CA SER A 206 6.44 15.66 14.41
C SER A 206 6.70 16.27 13.03
N ALA A 207 7.02 17.56 12.97
CA ALA A 207 7.36 18.27 11.72
C ALA A 207 8.68 17.79 11.06
N ASN A 208 9.22 16.66 11.52
CA ASN A 208 10.41 16.05 10.96
C ASN A 208 10.08 15.47 9.57
N ARG A 209 10.38 16.25 8.54
CA ARG A 209 10.24 15.91 7.11
C ARG A 209 11.06 14.67 6.69
N SER A 210 11.86 14.10 7.59
CA SER A 210 12.63 12.87 7.37
C SER A 210 11.80 11.59 7.50
N ILE A 211 10.54 11.69 7.92
CA ILE A 211 9.63 10.56 8.02
C ILE A 211 8.59 10.64 6.89
N PRO A 212 8.42 9.60 6.07
CA PRO A 212 7.45 9.64 4.99
C PRO A 212 6.03 9.77 5.55
N TRP A 213 5.19 10.49 4.80
CA TRP A 213 3.76 10.55 5.07
C TRP A 213 3.12 9.20 4.76
N VAL A 214 2.29 8.71 5.68
CA VAL A 214 1.66 7.38 5.58
C VAL A 214 0.15 7.56 5.55
N SER A 215 -0.49 7.06 4.51
CA SER A 215 -1.94 7.13 4.41
C SER A 215 -2.49 5.84 3.80
N TRP A 216 -3.81 5.74 3.75
CA TRP A 216 -4.47 4.66 3.05
C TRP A 216 -4.16 4.74 1.55
N GLY A 217 -3.78 3.60 0.97
CA GLY A 217 -4.04 3.34 -0.45
C GLY A 217 -5.52 2.98 -0.64
N PRO A 218 -5.92 2.36 -1.76
CA PRO A 218 -7.29 1.86 -1.88
C PRO A 218 -7.62 0.88 -0.74
N TYR A 219 -8.81 1.02 -0.18
CA TYR A 219 -9.35 0.04 0.77
C TYR A 219 -9.94 -1.14 0.00
N LEU A 220 -9.24 -2.27 0.00
CA LEU A 220 -9.50 -3.39 -0.91
C LEU A 220 -10.59 -4.36 -0.43
N TRP A 221 -10.83 -4.41 0.88
CA TRP A 221 -11.75 -5.39 1.45
C TRP A 221 -13.23 -5.05 1.15
N ALA A 222 -14.00 -6.07 0.83
CA ALA A 222 -15.47 -6.09 0.81
C ALA A 222 -15.94 -7.48 1.27
N ASP A 223 -17.17 -7.59 1.78
CA ASP A 223 -17.68 -8.81 2.40
C ASP A 223 -18.19 -9.81 1.35
N GLY A 224 -17.27 -10.44 0.62
CA GLY A 224 -17.60 -11.43 -0.40
C GLY A 224 -18.59 -10.89 -1.42
N LEU A 225 -19.72 -11.56 -1.57
CA LEU A 225 -20.81 -11.15 -2.48
C LEU A 225 -21.68 -10.01 -1.94
N THR A 226 -21.52 -9.61 -0.68
CA THR A 226 -22.21 -8.45 -0.12
C THR A 226 -21.51 -7.18 -0.63
N PRO A 227 -22.18 -6.34 -1.44
CA PRO A 227 -21.54 -5.17 -2.02
C PRO A 227 -21.15 -4.16 -0.94
N ARG A 228 -19.89 -3.71 -0.99
CA ARG A 228 -19.47 -2.51 -0.27
C ARG A 228 -20.22 -1.29 -0.84
N SER A 229 -20.26 -0.18 -0.11
CA SER A 229 -21.02 1.02 -0.50
C SER A 229 -20.67 1.60 -1.87
N ASP A 230 -19.50 1.27 -2.43
CA ASP A 230 -19.04 1.64 -3.77
C ASP A 230 -19.22 0.51 -4.81
N GLY A 231 -19.95 -0.54 -4.47
CA GLY A 231 -20.28 -1.66 -5.36
C GLY A 231 -19.23 -2.77 -5.42
N VAL A 232 -18.09 -2.64 -4.73
CA VAL A 232 -17.06 -3.68 -4.72
C VAL A 232 -17.60 -4.97 -4.10
N VAL A 233 -17.42 -6.07 -4.81
CA VAL A 233 -17.68 -7.45 -4.37
C VAL A 233 -16.48 -8.35 -4.70
N TRP A 234 -16.34 -9.42 -3.93
CA TRP A 234 -15.35 -10.48 -4.09
C TRP A 234 -16.06 -11.83 -4.33
N GLU A 235 -16.00 -12.30 -5.56
CA GLU A 235 -16.55 -13.57 -6.00
C GLU A 235 -15.50 -14.67 -5.90
N ARG A 236 -15.90 -15.95 -5.83
CA ARG A 236 -14.93 -17.06 -5.79
C ARG A 236 -13.97 -17.04 -6.98
N GLY A 237 -14.45 -16.61 -8.15
CA GLY A 237 -13.66 -16.50 -9.39
C GLY A 237 -12.62 -15.37 -9.39
N ASP A 238 -12.68 -14.44 -8.43
CA ASP A 238 -11.61 -13.44 -8.23
C ASP A 238 -10.36 -14.05 -7.56
N PHE A 239 -10.43 -15.30 -7.13
CA PHE A 239 -9.36 -15.99 -6.43
C PHE A 239 -8.96 -17.27 -7.16
N GLU A 240 -7.71 -17.65 -6.99
CA GLU A 240 -7.18 -18.94 -7.39
C GLU A 240 -7.81 -20.07 -6.57
N PRO A 241 -7.62 -21.35 -6.95
CA PRO A 241 -8.17 -22.50 -6.23
C PRO A 241 -7.85 -22.54 -4.74
N ASP A 242 -6.75 -21.94 -4.27
CA ASP A 242 -6.43 -21.88 -2.84
C ASP A 242 -7.26 -20.85 -2.04
N GLY A 243 -7.94 -19.94 -2.74
CA GLY A 243 -8.74 -18.87 -2.12
C GLY A 243 -7.94 -17.79 -1.40
N VAL A 244 -6.61 -17.82 -1.50
CA VAL A 244 -5.68 -16.86 -0.91
C VAL A 244 -5.16 -15.91 -1.98
N HIS A 245 -4.73 -16.45 -3.11
CA HIS A 245 -4.18 -15.67 -4.21
C HIS A 245 -5.31 -15.16 -5.11
N THR A 246 -5.17 -13.92 -5.59
CA THR A 246 -6.09 -13.40 -6.61
C THR A 246 -5.83 -14.08 -7.94
N SER A 247 -6.93 -14.41 -8.64
CA SER A 247 -6.89 -14.82 -10.03
C SER A 247 -6.52 -13.65 -10.93
N ALA A 248 -6.36 -13.88 -12.24
CA ALA A 248 -6.17 -12.78 -13.20
C ALA A 248 -7.32 -11.75 -13.12
N GLN A 249 -8.56 -12.19 -12.90
CA GLN A 249 -9.72 -11.32 -12.71
C GLN A 249 -9.62 -10.51 -11.42
N GLY A 250 -9.32 -11.16 -10.29
CA GLY A 250 -9.19 -10.47 -9.01
C GLY A 250 -8.02 -9.49 -8.98
N ALA A 251 -6.89 -9.85 -9.60
CA ALA A 251 -5.74 -8.98 -9.72
C ALA A 251 -6.05 -7.75 -10.58
N LEU A 252 -6.80 -7.91 -11.67
CA LEU A 252 -7.30 -6.78 -12.48
C LEU A 252 -8.26 -5.89 -11.68
N LYS A 253 -9.13 -6.48 -10.86
CA LYS A 253 -10.04 -5.74 -9.97
C LYS A 253 -9.26 -4.89 -8.96
N GLU A 254 -8.28 -5.47 -8.26
CA GLU A 254 -7.39 -4.70 -7.36
C GLU A 254 -6.62 -3.60 -8.10
N ALA A 255 -6.09 -3.91 -9.28
CA ALA A 255 -5.36 -2.96 -10.10
C ALA A 255 -6.24 -1.78 -10.55
N THR A 256 -7.51 -2.04 -10.85
CA THR A 256 -8.48 -0.99 -11.18
C THR A 256 -8.73 -0.09 -9.97
N MET A 257 -8.90 -0.66 -8.77
CA MET A 257 -9.04 0.12 -7.54
C MET A 257 -7.80 0.98 -7.25
N LEU A 258 -6.60 0.45 -7.50
CA LEU A 258 -5.35 1.21 -7.42
C LEU A 258 -5.34 2.36 -8.42
N PHE A 259 -5.63 2.07 -9.68
CA PHE A 259 -5.63 3.08 -10.73
C PHE A 259 -6.62 4.22 -10.44
N GLU A 260 -7.85 3.90 -10.04
CA GLU A 260 -8.84 4.90 -9.63
C GLU A 260 -8.41 5.69 -8.40
N PHE A 261 -7.74 5.05 -7.44
CA PHE A 261 -7.18 5.73 -6.27
C PHE A 261 -6.18 6.80 -6.72
N PHE A 262 -5.21 6.47 -7.58
CA PHE A 262 -4.21 7.43 -8.06
C PHE A 262 -4.82 8.54 -8.94
N GLN A 263 -5.97 8.30 -9.59
CA GLN A 263 -6.71 9.33 -10.33
C GLN A 263 -7.42 10.34 -9.41
N LYS A 264 -7.93 9.87 -8.27
CA LYS A 264 -8.83 10.65 -7.39
C LYS A 264 -8.12 11.28 -6.20
N ASP A 265 -7.09 10.61 -5.67
CA ASP A 265 -6.41 11.02 -4.44
C ASP A 265 -5.70 12.39 -4.61
N THR A 266 -5.96 13.28 -3.66
CA THR A 266 -5.50 14.68 -3.67
C THR A 266 -3.97 14.79 -3.54
N ALA A 267 -3.33 13.82 -2.88
CA ALA A 267 -1.88 13.74 -2.72
C ALA A 267 -1.21 12.83 -3.75
N ALA A 268 -1.95 12.18 -4.66
CA ALA A 268 -1.39 11.26 -5.64
C ALA A 268 -1.47 11.79 -7.09
N LYS A 269 -2.63 12.33 -7.48
CA LYS A 269 -2.97 12.60 -8.88
C LYS A 269 -1.97 13.50 -9.61
N HIS A 270 -1.39 14.47 -8.91
CA HIS A 270 -0.55 15.52 -9.52
C HIS A 270 0.85 15.08 -9.91
N TRP A 271 1.41 14.06 -9.26
CA TRP A 271 2.70 13.49 -9.67
C TRP A 271 2.51 12.23 -10.51
N PHE A 272 1.37 11.54 -10.37
CA PHE A 272 1.06 10.33 -11.12
C PHE A 272 0.65 10.63 -12.58
N PHE A 273 -0.18 11.64 -12.80
CA PHE A 273 -0.61 12.06 -14.13
C PHE A 273 0.09 13.36 -14.53
N SER A 274 0.40 13.50 -15.82
CA SER A 274 0.87 14.77 -16.35
C SER A 274 -0.25 15.82 -16.22
N PRO A 275 0.06 17.09 -15.92
CA PRO A 275 -0.92 18.16 -16.04
C PRO A 275 -1.50 18.12 -17.45
N MET A 276 -2.83 18.11 -17.58
CA MET A 276 -3.46 18.31 -18.88
C MET A 276 -3.01 19.69 -19.39
N MET A 277 -2.35 19.72 -20.55
CA MET A 277 -2.01 20.95 -21.27
C MET A 277 -3.27 21.68 -21.72
#